data_AF-A0A2R6GHK4-F1
#
_entry.id   AF-A0A2R6GHK4-F1
#
_cell.length_a   1.000
_cell.length_b   1.000
_cell.length_c   1.000
_cell.angle_alpha   90.00
_cell.angle_beta   90.00
_cell.angle_gamma   90.00
#
_symmetry.space_group_name_H-M   'P 1'
#
loop_
_entity.id
_entity.type
_entity.pdbx_description
1 polymer ?
#
loop_
_entity_poly.entity_id
_entity_poly.type
_entity_poly.pdbx_seq_one_letter_code
_entity_poly.pdbx_strand_id
1 'polypeptide(L)'
;MSKQRDGGGRYVETVSDRELLHFFESGRRDFYSAREIAEEFGVDRSQAHRRLKRLADGGELERVEVGTRNVVWWRPRDVVALIDEGDGYSVVDPTAGVASQGDTRPQALRMLAEAIEARESESGQSPGETYAELGVDPEDVDEDAAPPWE
;
A
#
# COMPACT_ATOMS: atom_id res chain seq x y z
N MET A 1 -42.33 12.77 -14.07
CA MET A 1 -40.96 12.64 -14.62
C MET A 1 -40.22 11.60 -13.80
N SER A 2 -39.79 10.55 -14.49
CA SER A 2 -39.92 9.18 -14.04
C SER A 2 -38.56 8.59 -13.69
N LYS A 3 -38.45 8.14 -12.45
CA LYS A 3 -37.48 7.17 -11.97
C LYS A 3 -37.82 5.86 -12.68
N GLN A 4 -37.09 5.49 -13.73
CA GLN A 4 -37.39 4.24 -14.43
C GLN A 4 -37.00 3.07 -13.53
N ARG A 5 -38.03 2.34 -13.13
CA ARG A 5 -38.01 1.05 -12.44
C ARG A 5 -38.33 0.02 -13.50
N ASP A 6 -37.56 -1.05 -13.58
CA ASP A 6 -37.93 -2.25 -14.32
C ASP A 6 -38.77 -3.18 -13.45
N GLY A 7 -39.80 -3.76 -14.05
CA GLY A 7 -40.90 -4.46 -13.39
C GLY A 7 -40.58 -5.87 -12.88
N GLY A 8 -39.34 -6.13 -12.45
CA GLY A 8 -38.86 -7.48 -12.17
C GLY A 8 -38.19 -7.70 -10.81
N GLY A 9 -38.15 -6.70 -9.91
CA GLY A 9 -37.70 -6.88 -8.53
C GLY A 9 -36.28 -7.43 -8.36
N ARG A 10 -35.41 -7.30 -9.37
CA ARG A 10 -34.00 -7.70 -9.28
C ARG A 10 -33.10 -6.47 -9.33
N TYR A 11 -32.22 -6.44 -8.36
CA TYR A 11 -31.20 -5.43 -8.11
C TYR A 11 -30.40 -5.14 -9.39
N VAL A 12 -30.32 -3.88 -9.82
CA VAL A 12 -29.30 -3.44 -10.79
C VAL A 12 -27.98 -3.82 -10.17
N GLU A 13 -27.23 -4.69 -10.87
CA GLU A 13 -26.02 -5.34 -10.40
C GLU A 13 -25.11 -4.29 -9.78
N THR A 14 -25.11 -4.26 -8.45
CA THR A 14 -24.36 -3.28 -7.70
C THR A 14 -22.93 -3.70 -7.82
N VAL A 15 -22.17 -2.94 -8.62
CA VAL A 15 -20.72 -3.05 -8.68
C VAL A 15 -20.21 -3.22 -7.26
N SER A 16 -19.63 -4.38 -6.98
CA SER A 16 -19.15 -4.70 -5.65
C SER A 16 -17.87 -3.92 -5.37
N ASP A 17 -17.59 -3.69 -4.10
CA ASP A 17 -16.33 -3.10 -3.68
C ASP A 17 -15.14 -3.97 -4.15
N ARG A 18 -15.33 -5.30 -4.25
CA ARG A 18 -14.35 -6.24 -4.82
C ARG A 18 -14.07 -6.02 -6.30
N GLU A 19 -15.09 -5.81 -7.13
CA GLU A 19 -14.90 -5.51 -8.56
C GLU A 19 -14.19 -4.17 -8.77
N LEU A 20 -14.50 -3.18 -7.92
CA LEU A 20 -13.81 -1.90 -7.88
C LEU A 20 -12.32 -2.10 -7.58
N LEU A 21 -11.97 -2.84 -6.52
CA LEU A 21 -10.58 -3.11 -6.17
C LEU A 21 -9.85 -3.89 -7.27
N HIS A 22 -10.52 -4.89 -7.86
CA HIS A 22 -9.97 -5.63 -8.97
C HIS A 22 -9.67 -4.75 -10.19
N PHE A 23 -10.49 -3.72 -10.44
CA PHE A 23 -10.22 -2.74 -11.49
C PHE A 23 -8.97 -1.90 -11.21
N PHE A 24 -8.72 -1.52 -9.94
CA PHE A 24 -7.46 -0.87 -9.56
C PHE A 24 -6.24 -1.81 -9.70
N GLU A 25 -6.39 -3.10 -9.46
CA GLU A 25 -5.32 -4.11 -9.61
C GLU A 25 -4.99 -4.40 -11.09
N SER A 26 -6.01 -4.65 -11.89
CA SER A 26 -5.89 -5.04 -13.31
C SER A 26 -5.74 -3.85 -14.26
N GLY A 27 -6.01 -2.65 -13.76
CA GLY A 27 -5.96 -1.41 -14.50
C GLY A 27 -4.56 -1.11 -15.07
N ARG A 28 -4.56 -0.55 -16.29
CA ARG A 28 -3.34 -0.06 -16.97
C ARG A 28 -2.76 1.21 -16.35
N ARG A 29 -3.52 1.88 -15.48
CA ARG A 29 -3.16 3.14 -14.83
C ARG A 29 -3.20 2.93 -13.32
N ASP A 30 -2.30 3.60 -12.61
CA ASP A 30 -2.15 3.42 -11.16
C ASP A 30 -3.22 4.16 -10.35
N PHE A 31 -3.82 5.21 -10.94
CA PHE A 31 -4.81 6.06 -10.28
C PHE A 31 -6.00 6.39 -11.19
N TYR A 32 -7.15 6.61 -10.55
CA TYR A 32 -8.41 6.94 -11.21
C TYR A 32 -9.19 7.98 -10.42
N SER A 33 -9.88 8.87 -11.13
CA SER A 33 -10.83 9.82 -10.53
C SER A 33 -12.20 9.18 -10.31
N ALA A 34 -13.00 9.76 -9.41
CA ALA A 34 -14.39 9.33 -9.21
C ALA A 34 -15.26 9.47 -10.48
N ARG A 35 -14.88 10.34 -11.43
CA ARG A 35 -15.55 10.48 -12.73
C ARG A 35 -15.26 9.27 -13.62
N GLU A 36 -14.00 8.86 -13.72
CA GLU A 36 -13.60 7.72 -14.54
C GLU A 36 -14.23 6.43 -14.01
N ILE A 37 -14.26 6.24 -12.69
CA ILE A 37 -14.96 5.12 -12.06
C ILE A 37 -16.46 5.16 -12.37
N ALA A 38 -17.09 6.34 -12.32
CA ALA A 38 -18.51 6.47 -12.66
C ALA A 38 -18.80 6.10 -14.13
N GLU A 39 -17.93 6.52 -15.04
CA GLU A 39 -18.03 6.22 -16.47
C GLU A 39 -17.81 4.73 -16.76
N GLU A 40 -16.78 4.12 -16.16
CA GLU A 40 -16.45 2.70 -16.34
C GLU A 40 -17.59 1.79 -15.87
N PHE A 41 -18.14 2.09 -14.70
CA PHE A 41 -19.10 1.23 -14.01
C PHE A 41 -20.55 1.62 -14.24
N GLY A 42 -20.82 2.65 -15.04
CA GLY A 42 -22.17 3.13 -15.34
C GLY A 42 -22.94 3.63 -14.10
N VAL A 43 -22.23 4.13 -13.09
CA VAL A 43 -22.83 4.62 -11.83
C VAL A 43 -22.81 6.14 -11.75
N ASP A 44 -23.64 6.70 -10.87
CA ASP A 44 -23.58 8.14 -10.59
C ASP A 44 -22.23 8.54 -9.93
N ARG A 45 -21.69 9.70 -10.31
CA ARG A 45 -20.40 10.19 -9.78
C ARG A 45 -20.38 10.34 -8.26
N SER A 46 -21.49 10.75 -7.64
CA SER A 46 -21.58 10.85 -6.18
C SER A 46 -21.66 9.48 -5.50
N GLN A 47 -22.20 8.48 -6.17
CA GLN A 47 -22.16 7.08 -5.72
C GLN A 47 -20.73 6.53 -5.79
N ALA A 48 -20.05 6.69 -6.93
CA ALA A 48 -18.64 6.31 -7.10
C ALA A 48 -17.76 6.98 -6.04
N HIS A 49 -17.89 8.30 -5.85
CA HIS A 49 -17.11 9.03 -4.86
C HIS A 49 -17.32 8.53 -3.43
N ARG A 50 -18.58 8.27 -3.03
CA ARG A 50 -18.88 7.72 -1.70
C ARG A 50 -18.26 6.35 -1.49
N ARG A 51 -18.26 5.49 -2.51
CA ARG A 51 -17.65 4.16 -2.40
C ARG A 51 -16.14 4.23 -2.30
N LEU A 52 -15.49 5.01 -3.17
CA LEU A 52 -14.04 5.22 -3.13
C LEU A 52 -13.60 5.79 -1.78
N LYS A 53 -14.37 6.73 -1.23
CA LYS A 53 -14.13 7.25 0.11
C LYS A 53 -14.21 6.16 1.18
N ARG A 54 -15.25 5.31 1.17
CA ARG A 54 -15.35 4.19 2.14
C ARG A 54 -14.18 3.21 2.02
N LEU A 55 -13.76 2.90 0.80
CA LEU A 55 -12.61 2.03 0.56
C LEU A 55 -11.34 2.66 1.12
N ALA A 56 -11.16 3.97 0.97
CA ALA A 56 -10.03 4.67 1.54
C ALA A 56 -10.08 4.80 3.06
N ASP A 57 -11.26 5.05 3.63
CA ASP A 57 -11.48 5.03 5.07
C ASP A 57 -11.18 3.61 5.65
N GLY A 58 -11.32 2.56 4.84
CA GLY A 58 -10.95 1.18 5.17
C GLY A 58 -9.51 0.79 4.83
N GLY A 59 -8.68 1.71 4.33
CA GLY A 59 -7.27 1.47 3.98
C GLY A 59 -7.02 0.73 2.68
N GLU A 60 -8.05 0.40 1.91
CA GLU A 60 -7.92 -0.34 0.63
C GLU A 60 -7.52 0.57 -0.54
N LEU A 61 -7.76 1.88 -0.41
CA LEU A 61 -7.39 2.91 -1.37
C LEU A 61 -6.79 4.10 -0.65
N GLU A 62 -6.01 4.89 -1.36
CA GLU A 62 -5.50 6.15 -0.89
C GLU A 62 -6.13 7.32 -1.64
N ARG A 63 -6.39 8.41 -0.92
CA ARG A 63 -6.89 9.67 -1.48
C ARG A 63 -5.73 10.62 -1.76
N VAL A 64 -5.58 11.06 -3.00
CA VAL A 64 -4.57 12.07 -3.36
C VAL A 64 -5.26 13.29 -3.95
N GLU A 65 -5.03 14.45 -3.33
CA GLU A 65 -5.43 15.74 -3.89
C GLU A 65 -4.41 16.19 -4.93
N VAL A 66 -4.87 16.42 -6.16
CA VAL A 66 -4.04 16.84 -7.28
C VAL A 66 -4.46 18.25 -7.69
N GLY A 67 -3.66 19.22 -7.27
CA GLY A 67 -3.99 20.64 -7.40
C GLY A 67 -5.22 21.01 -6.59
N THR A 68 -5.88 22.11 -6.95
CA THR A 68 -6.92 22.73 -6.09
C THR A 68 -8.28 22.03 -6.16
N ARG A 69 -8.56 21.21 -7.18
CA ARG A 69 -9.93 20.73 -7.47
C ARG A 69 -10.03 19.27 -7.84
N ASN A 70 -8.92 18.57 -8.06
CA ASN A 70 -8.97 17.19 -8.51
C ASN A 70 -8.56 16.26 -7.37
N VAL A 71 -9.29 15.15 -7.29
CA VAL A 71 -9.00 14.06 -6.36
C VAL A 71 -8.85 12.82 -7.22
N VAL A 72 -7.73 12.14 -7.05
CA VAL A 72 -7.51 10.82 -7.60
C VAL A 72 -7.44 9.82 -6.46
N TRP A 73 -7.80 8.59 -6.79
CA TRP A 73 -7.72 7.45 -5.91
C TRP A 73 -6.73 6.49 -6.51
N TRP A 74 -5.93 5.87 -5.67
CA TRP A 74 -4.97 4.85 -6.10
C TRP A 74 -4.96 3.74 -5.06
N ARG A 75 -4.67 2.52 -5.52
CA ARG A 75 -4.47 1.39 -4.62
C ARG A 75 -2.97 1.18 -4.49
N PRO A 76 -2.39 1.33 -3.28
CA PRO A 76 -1.01 0.94 -3.04
C PRO A 76 -0.86 -0.52 -3.47
N ARG A 77 0.00 -0.77 -4.44
CA ARG A 77 0.28 -2.13 -4.89
C ARG A 77 1.48 -2.61 -4.11
N ASP A 78 1.41 -3.86 -3.67
CA ASP A 78 2.57 -4.57 -3.18
C ASP A 78 3.43 -4.96 -4.40
N VAL A 79 4.24 -4.01 -4.86
CA VAL A 79 5.08 -4.14 -6.05
C VAL A 79 6.54 -4.02 -5.67
N VAL A 80 7.32 -4.98 -6.14
CA VAL A 80 8.77 -4.92 -6.10
C VAL A 80 9.28 -4.34 -7.42
N ALA A 81 10.12 -3.31 -7.34
CA ALA A 81 10.80 -2.74 -8.49
C ALA A 81 12.02 -3.61 -8.81
N LEU A 82 12.07 -4.17 -10.02
CA LEU A 82 13.20 -4.98 -10.49
C LEU A 82 13.94 -4.25 -11.59
N ILE A 83 15.23 -4.03 -11.38
CA ILE A 83 16.12 -3.27 -12.25
C ILE A 83 17.19 -4.23 -12.77
N ASP A 84 17.38 -4.25 -14.09
CA ASP A 84 18.50 -4.94 -14.74
C ASP A 84 19.65 -3.93 -14.86
N GLU A 85 20.76 -4.19 -14.16
CA GLU A 85 21.93 -3.31 -14.11
C GLU A 85 22.96 -3.66 -15.21
N GLY A 86 22.72 -4.73 -15.98
CA GLY A 86 23.60 -5.23 -17.03
C GLY A 86 24.65 -6.25 -16.55
N ASP A 87 25.12 -6.13 -15.32
CA ASP A 87 25.99 -7.10 -14.63
C ASP A 87 25.30 -7.80 -13.45
N GLY A 88 24.04 -7.46 -13.19
CA GLY A 88 23.24 -8.04 -12.12
C GLY A 88 21.82 -7.48 -12.09
N TYR A 89 21.12 -7.80 -11.01
CA TYR A 89 19.76 -7.36 -10.75
C TYR A 89 19.65 -6.73 -9.37
N SER A 90 18.97 -5.59 -9.33
CA SER A 90 18.55 -4.94 -8.09
C SER A 90 17.04 -5.08 -7.94
N VAL A 91 16.58 -5.45 -6.73
CA VAL A 91 15.16 -5.54 -6.41
C VAL A 91 14.88 -4.70 -5.17
N VAL A 92 13.89 -3.82 -5.27
CA VAL A 92 13.47 -2.93 -4.19
C VAL A 92 12.02 -3.19 -3.85
N ASP A 93 11.74 -3.47 -2.59
CA ASP A 93 10.42 -3.41 -1.98
C ASP A 93 10.28 -2.07 -1.24
N PRO A 94 9.60 -1.06 -1.84
CA PRO A 94 9.40 0.23 -1.20
C PRO A 94 8.45 0.16 0.00
N THR A 95 7.57 -0.83 0.07
CA THR A 95 6.61 -1.03 1.15
C THR A 95 7.33 -1.55 2.40
N ALA A 96 8.18 -2.57 2.23
CA ALA A 96 9.01 -3.10 3.31
C ALA A 96 10.24 -2.21 3.63
N GLY A 97 10.59 -1.30 2.71
CA GLY A 97 11.81 -0.51 2.80
C GLY A 97 13.07 -1.37 2.73
N VAL A 98 13.04 -2.40 1.88
CA VAL A 98 14.11 -3.39 1.71
C VAL A 98 14.59 -3.37 0.26
N ALA A 99 15.89 -3.50 0.07
CA ALA A 99 16.50 -3.70 -1.23
C ALA A 99 17.48 -4.86 -1.18
N SER A 100 17.58 -5.61 -2.27
CA SER A 100 18.55 -6.68 -2.46
C SER A 100 19.18 -6.60 -3.85
N GLN A 101 20.35 -7.21 -3.99
CA GLN A 101 21.04 -7.34 -5.27
C GLN A 101 21.47 -8.79 -5.50
N GLY A 102 21.60 -9.20 -6.75
CA GLY A 102 22.18 -10.50 -7.10
C GLY A 102 22.57 -10.58 -8.57
N ASP A 103 23.52 -11.45 -8.91
CA ASP A 103 24.03 -11.63 -10.27
C ASP A 103 22.95 -12.14 -11.24
N THR A 104 21.89 -12.75 -10.71
CA THR A 104 20.75 -13.25 -11.48
C THR A 104 19.43 -12.78 -10.90
N ARG A 105 18.43 -12.62 -11.78
CA ARG A 105 17.07 -12.24 -11.39
C ARG A 105 16.50 -13.14 -10.27
N PRO A 106 16.59 -14.48 -10.33
CA PRO A 106 16.06 -15.34 -9.26
C PRO A 106 16.84 -15.21 -7.95
N GLN A 107 18.15 -14.95 -8.01
CA GLN A 107 18.97 -14.76 -6.81
C GLN A 107 18.58 -13.46 -6.08
N ALA A 108 18.49 -12.34 -6.81
CA ALA A 108 18.11 -11.06 -6.22
C ALA A 108 16.72 -11.14 -5.56
N LEU A 109 15.76 -11.80 -6.21
CA LEU A 109 14.43 -12.06 -5.63
C LEU A 109 14.46 -12.94 -4.38
N ARG A 110 15.28 -13.99 -4.35
CA ARG A 110 15.45 -14.83 -3.15
C ARG A 110 16.02 -14.02 -1.99
N MET A 111 17.05 -13.22 -2.27
CA MET A 111 17.67 -12.37 -1.24
C MET A 111 16.72 -11.31 -0.71
N LEU A 112 15.82 -10.78 -1.55
CA LEU A 112 14.78 -9.86 -1.09
C LEU A 112 13.83 -10.54 -0.11
N ALA A 113 13.37 -11.75 -0.43
CA ALA A 113 12.46 -12.50 0.44
C ALA A 113 13.09 -12.78 1.82
N GLU A 114 14.34 -13.25 1.84
CA GLU A 114 15.09 -13.48 3.09
C GLU A 114 15.24 -12.19 3.91
N ALA A 115 15.51 -11.06 3.26
CA ALA A 115 15.66 -9.77 3.93
C ALA A 115 14.34 -9.23 4.52
N ILE A 116 13.21 -9.47 3.85
CA ILE A 116 11.87 -9.13 4.39
C ILE A 116 11.57 -9.99 5.63
N GLU A 117 11.78 -11.30 5.54
CA GLU A 117 11.56 -12.24 6.66
C GLU A 117 12.41 -11.92 7.89
N ALA A 118 13.69 -11.56 7.67
CA ALA A 118 14.58 -11.14 8.75
C ALA A 118 14.05 -9.89 9.49
N ARG A 119 13.54 -8.89 8.74
CA ARG A 119 12.99 -7.66 9.33
C ARG A 119 11.71 -7.89 10.12
N GLU A 120 10.80 -8.73 9.64
CA GLU A 120 9.60 -9.11 10.37
C GLU A 120 9.94 -9.82 11.68
N SER A 121 11.01 -10.61 11.67
CA SER A 121 11.50 -11.31 12.87
C SER A 121 12.15 -10.37 13.89
N GLU A 122 12.85 -9.32 13.44
CA GLU A 122 13.49 -8.31 14.30
C GLU A 122 12.48 -7.31 14.89
N SER A 123 11.45 -6.94 14.12
CA SER A 123 10.38 -6.03 14.57
C SER A 123 9.45 -6.63 15.64
N GLY A 124 9.63 -7.92 15.95
CA GLY A 124 8.95 -8.62 17.04
C GLY A 124 9.61 -8.46 18.43
N GLN A 125 10.82 -7.92 18.54
CA GLN A 125 11.45 -7.66 19.84
C GLN A 125 10.97 -6.32 20.39
N SER A 126 10.27 -6.36 21.53
CA SER A 126 9.97 -5.15 22.28
C SER A 126 11.29 -4.53 22.77
N PRO A 127 11.43 -3.19 22.78
CA PRO A 127 12.60 -2.55 23.39
C PRO A 127 12.94 -3.10 24.77
N GLY A 128 11.93 -3.43 25.58
CA GLY A 128 12.10 -4.05 26.91
C GLY A 128 12.81 -5.41 26.91
N GLU A 129 12.64 -6.23 25.87
CA GLU A 129 13.34 -7.51 25.74
C GLU A 129 14.80 -7.30 25.35
N THR A 130 15.08 -6.33 24.47
CA THR A 130 16.44 -5.93 24.10
C THR A 130 17.23 -5.37 25.28
N TYR A 131 16.60 -4.53 26.12
CA TYR A 131 17.22 -3.98 27.32
C TYR A 131 17.56 -5.08 28.34
N ALA A 132 16.64 -6.03 28.57
CA ALA A 132 16.86 -7.15 29.47
C ALA A 132 17.99 -8.08 28.99
N GLU A 133 18.12 -8.32 27.68
CA GLU A 133 19.20 -9.13 27.10
C GLU A 133 20.57 -8.47 27.26
N LEU A 134 20.63 -7.15 27.08
CA LEU A 134 21.86 -6.35 27.24
C LEU A 134 22.19 -6.07 28.72
N GLY A 135 21.31 -6.46 29.66
CA GLY A 135 21.46 -6.17 31.08
C GLY A 135 21.43 -4.66 31.39
N VAL A 136 20.77 -3.88 30.53
CA VAL A 136 20.62 -2.44 30.66
C VAL A 136 19.24 -2.16 31.24
N ASP A 137 19.17 -1.45 32.36
CA ASP A 137 17.90 -0.92 32.84
C ASP A 137 17.64 0.42 32.13
N PRO A 138 16.57 0.57 31.32
CA PRO A 138 16.28 1.81 30.63
C PRO A 138 16.01 2.98 31.60
N GLU A 139 15.62 2.71 32.86
CA GLU A 139 15.41 3.77 33.87
C GLU A 139 16.71 4.26 34.52
N ASP A 140 17.83 3.56 34.31
CA ASP A 140 19.17 3.97 34.76
C ASP A 140 19.90 4.84 33.71
N VAL A 141 19.28 5.10 32.56
CA VAL A 141 19.84 5.99 31.53
C VAL A 141 19.65 7.44 31.96
N ASP A 142 20.75 8.11 32.31
CA ASP A 142 20.76 9.55 32.58
C ASP A 142 20.56 10.33 31.27
N GLU A 143 19.36 10.85 31.05
CA GLU A 143 18.98 11.61 29.85
C GLU A 143 19.80 12.90 29.66
N ASP A 144 20.43 13.40 30.74
CA ASP A 144 21.27 14.60 30.73
C ASP A 144 22.76 14.28 30.55
N ALA A 145 23.14 12.99 30.48
CA ALA A 145 24.52 12.60 30.24
C ALA A 145 24.92 12.91 28.78
N ALA A 146 25.89 13.80 28.62
CA ALA A 146 26.49 14.05 27.31
C ALA A 146 27.06 12.75 26.73
N PRO A 147 26.78 12.43 25.46
CA PRO A 147 27.33 11.24 24.83
C PRO A 147 28.86 11.29 24.86
N PRO A 148 29.54 10.13 24.99
CA PRO A 148 30.99 10.06 25.25
C PRO A 148 31.88 10.47 24.06
N TRP A 149 31.30 10.93 22.96
CA TRP A 149 32.00 11.48 21.81
C TRP A 149 31.76 13.00 21.72
N GLU A 150 32.58 13.75 22.45
CA GLU A 150 32.88 15.15 22.12
C GLU A 150 34.30 15.26 21.53
#